data_AF-A0A960NS52-F1
#
_entry.id   AF-A0A960NS52-F1
#
_cell.length_a   1.000
_cell.length_b   1.000
_cell.length_c   1.000
_cell.angle_alpha   90.00
_cell.angle_beta   90.00
_cell.angle_gamma   90.00
#
_symmetry.space_group_name_H-M   'P 1'
#
loop_
_entity.id
_entity.type
_entity.pdbx_description
1 polymer ?
#
loop_
_entity_poly.entity_id
_entity_poly.type
_entity_poly.pdbx_seq_one_letter_code
_entity_poly.pdbx_strand_id
1 'polypeptide(L)'
;MKLIDLNREGGIGSNSLLLQFGDLRILVDCGLHPKMTGRKATPDLAVLRDKPLDLIIITHCHLDHIGSLPVVMREHPDTPVIMTTSSRMLIERMLRNSASVMKRQKEEDNIPDYPLFTHSEIERCAGRMTGLAFGHAKHFRGNHDEIDVIFHPAGHVAGAAGVELVHKHRHIFITGDVQFEDQRTLPGAKFPSGHFDTLITETTRGDTESLDIRNRGDELNRLVISINDTIQRGGSFLMPIFALGRMQEILTVMHDARKFGKLVDCPIYASGLGMDLADYFDEISRKTHHIQFNRGIIKELRINPLPRKLKGGDDPERNALYIVSSGMMVENTPSY
;
A
#
# COMPACT_ATOMS: atom_id res chain seq x y z
N MET A 1 -26.36 5.49 -11.55
CA MET A 1 -25.26 4.92 -10.77
C MET A 1 -25.75 4.65 -9.36
N LYS A 2 -25.48 3.46 -8.82
CA LYS A 2 -25.63 3.16 -7.39
C LYS A 2 -24.23 2.94 -6.82
N LEU A 3 -23.98 3.49 -5.64
CA LEU A 3 -22.74 3.33 -4.89
C LEU A 3 -23.08 2.63 -3.57
N ILE A 4 -22.35 1.58 -3.24
CA ILE A 4 -22.54 0.82 -2.00
C ILE A 4 -21.16 0.63 -1.36
N ASP A 5 -20.93 1.27 -0.23
CA ASP A 5 -19.76 1.01 0.60
C ASP A 5 -19.94 -0.35 1.29
N LEU A 6 -18.96 -1.25 1.11
CA LEU A 6 -18.97 -2.57 1.72
C LEU A 6 -18.14 -2.62 3.01
N ASN A 7 -17.53 -1.49 3.42
CA ASN A 7 -16.88 -1.38 4.71
C ASN A 7 -17.93 -1.30 5.84
N ARG A 8 -18.10 -2.39 6.59
CA ARG A 8 -19.15 -2.53 7.62
C ARG A 8 -19.02 -1.53 8.77
N GLU A 9 -17.80 -1.29 9.20
CA GLU A 9 -17.51 -0.47 10.39
C GLU A 9 -17.32 1.01 10.03
N GLY A 10 -17.19 1.32 8.74
CA GLY A 10 -16.66 2.61 8.27
C GLY A 10 -15.19 2.81 8.67
N GLY A 11 -14.68 4.02 8.46
CA GLY A 11 -13.30 4.38 8.84
C GLY A 11 -12.21 3.71 7.99
N ILE A 12 -10.99 3.63 8.53
CA ILE A 12 -9.79 3.16 7.82
C ILE A 12 -9.64 1.64 7.96
N GLY A 13 -9.70 0.93 6.83
CA GLY A 13 -9.54 -0.52 6.78
C GLY A 13 -10.62 -1.17 5.91
N SER A 14 -10.35 -2.36 5.39
CA SER A 14 -11.34 -3.13 4.59
C SER A 14 -12.02 -2.30 3.48
N ASN A 15 -11.28 -1.39 2.83
CA ASN A 15 -11.81 -0.53 1.78
C ASN A 15 -12.36 -1.40 0.64
N SER A 16 -13.62 -1.21 0.30
CA SER A 16 -14.26 -1.90 -0.81
C SER A 16 -15.56 -1.22 -1.19
N LEU A 17 -15.62 -0.76 -2.44
CA LEU A 17 -16.74 0.02 -2.97
C LEU A 17 -17.37 -0.70 -4.14
N LEU A 18 -18.65 -1.06 -4.03
CA LEU A 18 -19.41 -1.60 -5.14
C LEU A 18 -20.13 -0.47 -5.90
N LEU A 19 -19.78 -0.31 -7.16
CA LEU A 19 -20.39 0.61 -8.11
C LEU A 19 -21.27 -0.16 -9.08
N GLN A 20 -22.47 0.35 -9.32
CA GLN A 20 -23.39 -0.19 -10.32
C GLN A 20 -23.77 0.86 -11.36
N PHE A 21 -23.43 0.59 -12.62
CA PHE A 21 -23.72 1.41 -13.79
C PHE A 21 -24.62 0.64 -14.74
N GLY A 22 -25.94 0.74 -14.54
CA GLY A 22 -26.90 -0.08 -15.28
C GLY A 22 -26.72 -1.55 -14.94
N ASP A 23 -26.29 -2.36 -15.91
CA ASP A 23 -26.01 -3.80 -15.73
C ASP A 23 -24.58 -4.09 -15.23
N LEU A 24 -23.63 -3.16 -15.43
CA LEU A 24 -22.25 -3.28 -14.96
C LEU A 24 -22.16 -3.16 -13.43
N ARG A 25 -21.51 -4.14 -12.80
CA ARG A 25 -21.10 -4.16 -11.39
C ARG A 25 -19.58 -4.18 -11.29
N ILE A 26 -19.04 -3.14 -10.67
CA ILE A 26 -17.61 -2.90 -10.55
C ILE A 26 -17.26 -2.80 -9.07
N LEU A 27 -16.30 -3.60 -8.63
CA LEU A 27 -15.75 -3.51 -7.29
C LEU A 27 -14.47 -2.68 -7.33
N VAL A 28 -14.38 -1.61 -6.55
CA VAL A 28 -13.17 -0.84 -6.38
C VAL A 28 -12.58 -1.17 -5.02
N ASP A 29 -11.38 -1.74 -5.03
CA ASP A 29 -10.67 -2.31 -3.88
C ASP A 29 -11.43 -3.42 -3.14
N CYS A 30 -10.67 -4.23 -2.42
CA CYS A 30 -11.17 -5.29 -1.55
C CYS A 30 -10.16 -5.55 -0.43
N GLY A 31 -10.17 -4.68 0.58
CA GLY A 31 -9.20 -4.67 1.68
C GLY A 31 -9.36 -5.70 2.79
N LEU A 32 -8.41 -5.72 3.72
CA LEU A 32 -8.55 -6.30 5.06
C LEU A 32 -8.45 -5.20 6.12
N HIS A 33 -9.27 -5.28 7.16
CA HIS A 33 -9.22 -4.36 8.28
C HIS A 33 -8.02 -4.65 9.18
N PRO A 34 -7.12 -3.68 9.44
CA PRO A 34 -5.83 -3.94 10.09
C PRO A 34 -5.94 -4.29 11.59
N LYS A 35 -7.05 -3.91 12.24
CA LYS A 35 -7.28 -4.16 13.68
C LYS A 35 -8.24 -5.32 13.97
N MET A 36 -8.67 -6.05 12.94
CA MET A 36 -9.59 -7.19 13.08
C MET A 36 -8.94 -8.45 12.53
N THR A 37 -9.49 -9.61 12.87
CA THR A 37 -8.96 -10.90 12.42
C THR A 37 -10.06 -11.79 11.84
N GLY A 38 -9.63 -12.78 11.05
CA GLY A 38 -10.53 -13.75 10.42
C GLY A 38 -11.47 -13.08 9.41
N ARG A 39 -12.64 -13.70 9.20
CA ARG A 39 -13.69 -13.18 8.30
C ARG A 39 -14.28 -11.84 8.76
N LYS A 40 -14.11 -11.47 10.03
CA LYS A 40 -14.59 -10.17 10.52
C LYS A 40 -13.77 -9.01 9.95
N ALA A 41 -12.54 -9.27 9.50
CA ALA A 41 -11.68 -8.27 8.90
C ALA A 41 -11.97 -8.02 7.41
N THR A 42 -12.84 -8.81 6.77
CA THR A 42 -13.18 -8.65 5.35
C THR A 42 -14.34 -7.67 5.18
N PRO A 43 -14.50 -7.03 4.01
CA PRO A 43 -15.69 -6.25 3.68
C PRO A 43 -16.96 -7.11 3.72
N ASP A 44 -18.14 -6.50 3.57
CA ASP A 44 -19.41 -7.20 3.46
C ASP A 44 -19.62 -7.91 2.11
N LEU A 45 -18.81 -8.94 1.86
CA LEU A 45 -18.84 -9.72 0.62
C LEU A 45 -20.16 -10.47 0.41
N ALA A 46 -21.00 -10.61 1.45
CA ALA A 46 -22.34 -11.18 1.30
C ALA A 46 -23.21 -10.38 0.31
N VAL A 47 -22.94 -9.08 0.15
CA VAL A 47 -23.63 -8.22 -0.83
C VAL A 47 -23.35 -8.66 -2.27
N LEU A 48 -22.22 -9.32 -2.54
CA LEU A 48 -21.80 -9.79 -3.86
C LEU A 48 -22.24 -11.23 -4.18
N ARG A 49 -22.66 -12.00 -3.17
CA ARG A 49 -23.06 -13.40 -3.34
C ARG A 49 -24.17 -13.55 -4.37
N ASP A 50 -24.02 -14.52 -5.27
CA ASP A 50 -24.96 -14.86 -6.34
C ASP A 50 -25.29 -13.70 -7.30
N LYS A 51 -24.43 -12.67 -7.34
CA LYS A 51 -24.52 -11.57 -8.29
C LYS A 51 -23.32 -11.61 -9.25
N PRO A 52 -23.51 -11.28 -10.54
CA PRO A 52 -22.37 -11.19 -11.44
C PRO A 52 -21.52 -9.98 -11.07
N LEU A 53 -20.21 -10.11 -11.22
CA LEU A 53 -19.25 -9.04 -11.00
C LEU A 53 -18.40 -8.90 -12.27
N ASP A 54 -18.46 -7.74 -12.90
CA ASP A 54 -17.93 -7.56 -14.26
C ASP A 54 -16.47 -7.10 -14.25
N LEU A 55 -16.05 -6.39 -13.20
CA LEU A 55 -14.70 -5.84 -13.08
C LEU A 55 -14.32 -5.62 -11.62
N ILE A 56 -13.07 -5.89 -11.28
CA ILE A 56 -12.44 -5.42 -10.04
C ILE A 56 -11.34 -4.43 -10.42
N ILE A 57 -11.34 -3.26 -9.77
CA ILE A 57 -10.33 -2.21 -9.94
C ILE A 57 -9.57 -2.08 -8.63
N ILE A 58 -8.24 -2.12 -8.67
CA ILE A 58 -7.39 -1.88 -7.51
C ILE A 58 -6.71 -0.53 -7.64
N THR A 59 -6.88 0.33 -6.64
CA THR A 59 -6.26 1.66 -6.58
C THR A 59 -4.77 1.57 -6.26
N HIS A 60 -4.39 0.75 -5.25
CA HIS A 60 -3.01 0.54 -4.84
C HIS A 60 -2.84 -0.72 -3.98
N CYS A 61 -1.59 -1.06 -3.62
CA CYS A 61 -1.24 -2.37 -3.02
C CYS A 61 -1.07 -2.37 -1.49
N HIS A 62 -1.73 -1.46 -0.75
CA HIS A 62 -1.84 -1.64 0.70
C HIS A 62 -2.89 -2.69 1.06
N LEU A 63 -2.70 -3.39 2.18
CA LEU A 63 -3.54 -4.53 2.56
C LEU A 63 -4.99 -4.16 2.88
N ASP A 64 -5.23 -2.94 3.33
CA ASP A 64 -6.57 -2.36 3.49
C ASP A 64 -7.25 -2.02 2.16
N HIS A 65 -6.59 -2.24 1.01
CA HIS A 65 -7.18 -2.13 -0.34
C HIS A 65 -7.16 -3.45 -1.12
N ILE A 66 -6.23 -4.37 -0.82
CA ILE A 66 -6.11 -5.65 -1.56
C ILE A 66 -6.30 -6.90 -0.70
N GLY A 67 -6.34 -6.76 0.62
CA GLY A 67 -6.17 -7.86 1.56
C GLY A 67 -7.20 -8.98 1.41
N SER A 68 -8.41 -8.69 0.93
CA SER A 68 -9.46 -9.67 0.69
C SER A 68 -9.64 -10.00 -0.79
N LEU A 69 -8.80 -9.48 -1.68
CA LEU A 69 -8.89 -9.69 -3.12
C LEU A 69 -8.94 -11.19 -3.51
N PRO A 70 -8.09 -12.08 -2.98
CA PRO A 70 -8.18 -13.50 -3.32
C PRO A 70 -9.49 -14.16 -2.87
N VAL A 71 -10.14 -13.63 -1.81
CA VAL A 71 -11.43 -14.14 -1.32
C VAL A 71 -12.52 -13.84 -2.34
N VAL A 72 -12.64 -12.59 -2.79
CA VAL A 72 -13.65 -12.21 -3.80
C VAL A 72 -13.36 -12.84 -5.16
N MET A 73 -12.08 -12.97 -5.54
CA MET A 73 -11.69 -13.63 -6.79
C MET A 73 -12.00 -15.14 -6.81
N ARG A 74 -12.10 -15.79 -5.65
CA ARG A 74 -12.53 -17.18 -5.52
C ARG A 74 -14.04 -17.33 -5.71
N GLU A 75 -14.81 -16.37 -5.21
CA GLU A 75 -16.28 -16.33 -5.34
C GLU A 75 -16.72 -15.89 -6.75
N HIS A 76 -15.90 -15.07 -7.42
CA HIS A 76 -16.11 -14.62 -8.80
C HIS A 76 -14.93 -15.02 -9.70
N PRO A 77 -14.86 -16.28 -10.16
CA PRO A 77 -13.70 -16.83 -10.86
C PRO A 77 -13.46 -16.21 -12.24
N ASP A 78 -14.49 -15.69 -12.89
CA ASP A 78 -14.41 -15.15 -14.25
C ASP A 78 -14.18 -13.63 -14.28
N THR A 79 -14.20 -12.96 -13.13
CA THR A 79 -14.07 -11.51 -13.06
C THR A 79 -12.62 -11.08 -13.31
N PRO A 80 -12.37 -10.19 -14.29
CA PRO A 80 -11.06 -9.60 -14.52
C PRO A 80 -10.71 -8.58 -13.42
N VAL A 81 -9.42 -8.49 -13.10
CA VAL A 81 -8.89 -7.50 -12.15
C VAL A 81 -7.94 -6.57 -12.88
N ILE A 82 -8.12 -5.26 -12.75
CA ILE A 82 -7.21 -4.26 -13.30
C ILE A 82 -6.61 -3.38 -12.21
N MET A 83 -5.40 -2.92 -12.49
CA MET A 83 -4.63 -2.02 -11.64
C MET A 83 -3.55 -1.36 -12.49
N THR A 84 -2.71 -0.51 -11.89
CA THR A 84 -1.55 0.03 -12.61
C THR A 84 -0.48 -1.04 -12.85
N THR A 85 0.38 -0.83 -13.86
CA THR A 85 1.54 -1.72 -14.11
C THR A 85 2.41 -1.91 -12.86
N SER A 86 2.68 -0.85 -12.11
CA SER A 86 3.48 -0.92 -10.88
C SER A 86 2.77 -1.71 -9.78
N SER A 87 1.46 -1.49 -9.59
CA SER A 87 0.66 -2.30 -8.65
C SER A 87 0.66 -3.78 -9.03
N ARG A 88 0.57 -4.09 -10.34
CA ARG A 88 0.63 -5.47 -10.83
C ARG A 88 1.94 -6.17 -10.47
N MET A 89 3.06 -5.44 -10.44
CA MET A 89 4.36 -5.98 -10.04
C MET A 89 4.45 -6.25 -8.53
N LEU A 90 3.71 -5.52 -7.70
CA LEU A 90 3.78 -5.60 -6.23
C LEU A 90 2.76 -6.56 -5.62
N ILE A 91 1.57 -6.65 -6.21
CA ILE A 91 0.39 -7.20 -5.55
C ILE A 91 0.58 -8.65 -5.07
N GLU A 92 1.21 -9.50 -5.88
CA GLU A 92 1.45 -10.90 -5.51
C GLU A 92 2.38 -11.03 -4.30
N ARG A 93 3.43 -10.20 -4.24
CA ARG A 93 4.36 -10.21 -3.10
C ARG A 93 3.65 -9.79 -1.82
N MET A 94 2.82 -8.75 -1.90
CA MET A 94 2.03 -8.26 -0.76
C MET A 94 1.04 -9.32 -0.26
N LEU A 95 0.29 -9.95 -1.17
CA LEU A 95 -0.67 -11.01 -0.83
C LEU A 95 0.02 -12.25 -0.26
N ARG A 96 1.16 -12.68 -0.82
CA ARG A 96 1.91 -13.84 -0.30
C ARG A 96 2.42 -13.58 1.12
N ASN A 97 2.89 -12.37 1.40
CA ASN A 97 3.27 -11.98 2.76
C ASN A 97 2.06 -12.03 3.70
N SER A 98 0.91 -11.48 3.30
CA SER A 98 -0.33 -11.54 4.09
C SER A 98 -0.75 -12.98 4.39
N ALA A 99 -0.72 -13.88 3.41
CA ALA A 99 -1.01 -15.30 3.60
C ALA A 99 -0.05 -15.98 4.59
N SER A 100 1.24 -15.66 4.54
CA SER A 100 2.22 -16.17 5.51
C SER A 100 1.96 -15.65 6.93
N VAL A 101 1.63 -14.37 7.08
CA VAL A 101 1.28 -13.76 8.37
C VAL A 101 0.02 -14.41 8.94
N MET A 102 -1.05 -14.54 8.15
CA MET A 102 -2.28 -15.21 8.60
C MET A 102 -2.04 -16.68 8.99
N LYS A 103 -1.16 -17.39 8.27
CA LYS A 103 -0.80 -18.77 8.64
C LYS A 103 -0.11 -18.80 10.01
N ARG A 104 0.83 -17.90 10.27
CA ARG A 104 1.49 -17.79 11.57
C ARG A 104 0.49 -17.44 12.68
N GLN A 105 -0.38 -16.46 12.45
CA GLN A 105 -1.44 -16.08 13.39
C GLN A 105 -2.45 -17.21 13.66
N LYS A 106 -2.70 -18.11 12.69
CA LYS A 106 -3.48 -19.33 12.94
C LYS A 106 -2.81 -20.21 13.99
N GLU A 107 -1.50 -20.39 13.89
CA GLU A 107 -0.70 -21.26 14.76
C GLU A 107 -0.47 -20.64 16.15
N GLU A 108 -0.23 -19.33 16.22
CA GLU A 108 0.06 -18.58 17.45
C GLU A 108 -1.22 -18.18 18.21
N ASP A 109 -2.22 -17.63 17.50
CA ASP A 109 -3.41 -17.01 18.10
C ASP A 109 -4.68 -17.88 17.99
N ASN A 110 -4.56 -19.09 17.42
CA ASN A 110 -5.68 -20.04 17.21
C ASN A 110 -6.87 -19.45 16.44
N ILE A 111 -6.65 -18.58 15.46
CA ILE A 111 -7.72 -17.99 14.63
C ILE A 111 -8.25 -19.04 13.63
N PRO A 112 -9.46 -19.60 13.79
CA PRO A 112 -9.87 -20.81 13.06
C PRO A 112 -10.00 -20.61 11.54
N ASP A 113 -10.45 -19.42 11.13
CA ASP A 113 -10.73 -19.08 9.73
C ASP A 113 -9.48 -18.74 8.92
N TYR A 114 -8.30 -18.68 9.55
CA TYR A 114 -7.06 -18.40 8.86
C TYR A 114 -6.39 -19.64 8.27
N PRO A 115 -5.57 -19.46 7.22
CA PRO A 115 -5.47 -18.26 6.39
C PRO A 115 -6.71 -18.11 5.47
N LEU A 116 -7.15 -16.87 5.20
CA LEU A 116 -8.32 -16.62 4.34
C LEU A 116 -8.10 -17.05 2.87
N PHE A 117 -6.84 -17.09 2.47
CA PHE A 117 -6.36 -17.55 1.18
C PHE A 117 -4.91 -18.04 1.30
N THR A 118 -4.48 -18.80 0.31
CA THR A 118 -3.19 -19.49 0.26
C THR A 118 -2.29 -18.97 -0.85
N HIS A 119 -1.00 -19.33 -0.82
CA HIS A 119 -0.05 -18.99 -1.89
C HIS A 119 -0.46 -19.58 -3.24
N SER A 120 -1.02 -20.80 -3.25
CA SER A 120 -1.50 -21.45 -4.47
C SER A 120 -2.75 -20.78 -5.04
N GLU A 121 -3.62 -20.22 -4.20
CA GLU A 121 -4.74 -19.39 -4.66
C GLU A 121 -4.28 -18.10 -5.33
N ILE A 122 -3.29 -17.42 -4.76
CA ILE A 122 -2.72 -16.19 -5.35
C ILE A 122 -2.15 -16.49 -6.74
N GLU A 123 -1.40 -17.59 -6.88
CA GLU A 123 -0.82 -18.01 -8.15
C GLU A 123 -1.89 -18.35 -9.20
N ARG A 124 -2.94 -19.08 -8.82
CA ARG A 124 -4.09 -19.37 -9.71
C ARG A 124 -4.81 -18.12 -10.17
N CYS A 125 -4.84 -17.08 -9.34
CA CYS A 125 -5.52 -15.81 -9.64
C CYS A 125 -4.66 -14.81 -10.42
N ALA A 126 -3.33 -14.99 -10.43
CA ALA A 126 -2.38 -14.03 -11.00
C ALA A 126 -2.61 -13.75 -12.49
N GLY A 127 -3.07 -14.75 -13.26
CA GLY A 127 -3.37 -14.62 -14.69
C GLY A 127 -4.58 -13.73 -15.01
N ARG A 128 -5.43 -13.44 -14.01
CA ARG A 128 -6.61 -12.55 -14.15
C ARG A 128 -6.32 -11.10 -13.79
N MET A 129 -5.13 -10.82 -13.27
CA MET A 129 -4.70 -9.48 -12.88
C MET A 129 -3.92 -8.82 -14.01
N THR A 130 -4.44 -7.71 -14.53
CA THR A 130 -3.85 -6.95 -15.63
C THR A 130 -3.35 -5.59 -15.15
N GLY A 131 -2.09 -5.27 -15.48
CA GLY A 131 -1.52 -3.95 -15.25
C GLY A 131 -1.76 -3.02 -16.45
N LEU A 132 -2.27 -1.82 -16.19
CA LEU A 132 -2.49 -0.77 -17.18
C LEU A 132 -1.55 0.41 -16.92
N ALA A 133 -1.13 1.08 -18.00
CA ALA A 133 -0.35 2.31 -17.89
C ALA A 133 -1.24 3.49 -17.44
N PHE A 134 -0.64 4.47 -16.75
CA PHE A 134 -1.32 5.72 -16.42
C PHE A 134 -1.76 6.47 -17.69
N GLY A 135 -2.85 7.22 -17.59
CA GLY A 135 -3.37 8.11 -18.63
C GLY A 135 -3.98 7.41 -19.85
N HIS A 136 -4.00 6.07 -19.89
CA HIS A 136 -4.59 5.31 -21.00
C HIS A 136 -5.99 4.85 -20.63
N ALA A 137 -6.98 5.29 -21.41
CA ALA A 137 -8.35 4.81 -21.28
C ALA A 137 -8.44 3.34 -21.71
N LYS A 138 -9.00 2.51 -20.83
CA LYS A 138 -9.34 1.13 -21.12
C LYS A 138 -10.86 0.98 -21.10
N HIS A 139 -11.40 0.58 -22.24
CA HIS A 139 -12.82 0.35 -22.44
C HIS A 139 -13.25 -1.04 -21.95
N PHE A 140 -14.34 -1.11 -21.20
CA PHE A 140 -15.00 -2.34 -20.73
C PHE A 140 -16.47 -2.32 -21.11
N ARG A 141 -17.01 -3.49 -21.49
CA ARG A 141 -18.38 -3.63 -21.94
C ARG A 141 -19.08 -4.75 -21.16
N GLY A 142 -20.26 -4.44 -20.64
CA GLY A 142 -21.22 -5.38 -20.07
C GLY A 142 -22.14 -5.95 -21.14
N ASN A 143 -23.37 -6.33 -20.79
CA ASN A 143 -24.34 -6.77 -21.79
C ASN A 143 -24.99 -5.56 -22.49
N HIS A 144 -25.26 -4.49 -21.73
CA HIS A 144 -26.00 -3.33 -22.21
C HIS A 144 -25.33 -1.98 -21.92
N ASP A 145 -24.38 -1.92 -20.99
CA ASP A 145 -23.60 -0.73 -20.69
C ASP A 145 -22.10 -0.91 -20.99
N GLU A 146 -21.40 0.21 -21.13
CA GLU A 146 -19.95 0.26 -21.34
C GLU A 146 -19.35 1.40 -20.51
N ILE A 147 -18.10 1.23 -20.10
CA ILE A 147 -17.40 2.16 -19.22
C ILE A 147 -15.93 2.27 -19.63
N ASP A 148 -15.41 3.48 -19.63
CA ASP A 148 -13.97 3.73 -19.75
C ASP A 148 -13.36 3.90 -18.37
N VAL A 149 -12.21 3.26 -18.16
CA VAL A 149 -11.40 3.36 -16.93
C VAL A 149 -10.05 3.97 -17.27
N ILE A 150 -9.67 5.03 -16.56
CA ILE A 150 -8.38 5.69 -16.70
C ILE A 150 -7.72 5.79 -15.32
N PHE A 151 -6.45 5.38 -15.24
CA PHE A 151 -5.66 5.54 -14.03
C PHE A 151 -4.82 6.83 -14.09
N HIS A 152 -4.83 7.59 -13.00
CA HIS A 152 -4.05 8.82 -12.82
C HIS A 152 -3.13 8.68 -11.60
N PRO A 153 -1.87 9.12 -11.63
CA PRO A 153 -0.95 8.96 -10.49
C PRO A 153 -1.49 9.63 -9.22
N ALA A 154 -1.56 8.90 -8.11
CA ALA A 154 -2.03 9.40 -6.82
C ALA A 154 -0.91 9.78 -5.83
N GLY A 155 0.36 9.54 -6.17
CA GLY A 155 1.51 9.99 -5.37
C GLY A 155 1.67 9.36 -3.98
N HIS A 156 0.80 8.44 -3.57
CA HIS A 156 0.83 7.78 -2.26
C HIS A 156 1.91 6.70 -2.13
N VAL A 157 1.85 5.67 -2.97
CA VAL A 157 2.84 4.59 -3.10
C VAL A 157 3.07 4.24 -4.57
N ALA A 158 4.13 3.48 -4.85
CA ALA A 158 4.45 3.04 -6.21
C ALA A 158 3.24 2.33 -6.86
N GLY A 159 2.69 2.94 -7.92
CA GLY A 159 1.52 2.43 -8.63
C GLY A 159 0.17 2.89 -8.08
N ALA A 160 0.12 3.68 -7.01
CA ALA A 160 -1.13 4.22 -6.52
C ALA A 160 -1.81 5.11 -7.56
N ALA A 161 -3.12 4.91 -7.74
CA ALA A 161 -3.89 5.59 -8.75
C ALA A 161 -5.21 6.14 -8.25
N GLY A 162 -5.50 7.37 -8.68
CA GLY A 162 -6.86 7.85 -8.84
C GLY A 162 -7.48 7.19 -10.06
N VAL A 163 -8.75 6.81 -9.95
CA VAL A 163 -9.50 6.10 -10.98
C VAL A 163 -10.56 7.03 -11.52
N GLU A 164 -10.44 7.39 -12.79
CA GLU A 164 -11.50 8.05 -13.54
C GLU A 164 -12.35 7.00 -14.25
N LEU A 165 -13.66 7.10 -14.05
CA LEU A 165 -14.67 6.26 -14.68
C LEU A 165 -15.59 7.14 -15.53
N VAL A 166 -15.71 6.82 -16.81
CA VAL A 166 -16.59 7.52 -17.75
C VAL A 166 -17.69 6.57 -18.19
N HIS A 167 -18.93 6.85 -17.77
CA HIS A 167 -20.12 6.10 -18.16
C HIS A 167 -21.12 7.05 -18.83
N LYS A 168 -21.35 6.86 -20.13
CA LYS A 168 -22.17 7.76 -20.96
C LYS A 168 -21.64 9.20 -20.91
N HIS A 169 -22.36 10.12 -20.26
CA HIS A 169 -21.93 11.51 -20.10
C HIS A 169 -21.53 11.86 -18.66
N ARG A 170 -21.35 10.85 -17.79
CA ARG A 170 -20.99 11.05 -16.39
C ARG A 170 -19.54 10.67 -16.14
N HIS A 171 -18.82 11.57 -15.47
CA HIS A 171 -17.45 11.39 -15.03
C HIS A 171 -17.42 11.21 -13.51
N ILE A 172 -16.84 10.11 -13.06
CA ILE A 172 -16.69 9.77 -11.66
C ILE A 172 -15.20 9.64 -11.38
N PHE A 173 -14.74 10.27 -10.31
CA PHE A 173 -13.35 10.18 -9.89
C PHE A 173 -13.25 9.57 -8.50
N ILE A 174 -12.41 8.55 -8.36
CA ILE A 174 -12.12 7.89 -7.07
C ILE A 174 -10.65 8.12 -6.79
N THR A 175 -10.31 8.79 -5.70
CA THR A 175 -8.90 9.17 -5.46
C THR A 175 -8.02 7.98 -5.07
N GLY A 176 -8.60 6.96 -4.42
CA GLY A 176 -7.85 6.07 -3.55
C GLY A 176 -7.17 6.87 -2.44
N ASP A 177 -6.08 6.34 -1.90
CA ASP A 177 -5.19 7.14 -1.04
C ASP A 177 -4.32 8.05 -1.90
N VAL A 178 -4.19 9.31 -1.50
CA VAL A 178 -3.57 10.37 -2.31
C VAL A 178 -2.57 11.21 -1.52
N GLN A 179 -1.47 11.56 -2.19
CA GLN A 179 -0.51 12.55 -1.71
C GLN A 179 -0.09 13.46 -2.86
N PHE A 180 -0.36 14.76 -2.73
CA PHE A 180 -0.01 15.77 -3.74
C PHE A 180 1.42 16.30 -3.61
N GLU A 181 2.05 16.11 -2.45
CA GLU A 181 3.45 16.52 -2.25
C GLU A 181 4.44 15.50 -2.82
N ASP A 182 5.50 15.99 -3.45
CA ASP A 182 6.61 15.15 -3.91
C ASP A 182 7.31 14.47 -2.73
N GLN A 183 7.52 13.17 -2.88
CA GLN A 183 8.39 12.35 -2.04
C GLN A 183 9.73 12.17 -2.75
N ARG A 184 10.81 11.80 -2.03
CA ARG A 184 12.10 11.51 -2.65
C ARG A 184 12.02 10.37 -3.65
N THR A 185 11.17 9.39 -3.37
CA THR A 185 11.00 8.19 -4.19
C THR A 185 9.87 8.28 -5.20
N LEU A 186 8.94 9.22 -5.06
CA LEU A 186 7.69 9.22 -5.81
C LEU A 186 7.19 10.66 -6.01
N PRO A 187 6.89 11.10 -7.25
CA PRO A 187 6.25 12.39 -7.47
C PRO A 187 4.84 12.41 -6.88
N GLY A 188 4.38 13.60 -6.51
CA GLY A 188 3.03 13.85 -6.03
C GLY A 188 1.97 13.53 -7.08
N ALA A 189 0.72 13.45 -6.62
CA ALA A 189 -0.44 13.15 -7.43
C ALA A 189 -0.60 14.14 -8.60
N LYS A 190 -1.03 13.62 -9.75
CA LYS A 190 -1.32 14.38 -10.97
C LYS A 190 -2.69 14.01 -11.48
N PHE A 191 -3.72 14.55 -10.83
CA PHE A 191 -5.10 14.34 -11.23
C PHE A 191 -5.51 15.28 -12.37
N PRO A 192 -6.41 14.83 -13.25
CA PRO A 192 -6.90 15.64 -14.35
C PRO A 192 -7.69 16.86 -13.85
N SER A 193 -7.58 17.97 -14.58
CA SER A 193 -8.47 19.11 -14.41
C SER A 193 -9.68 18.95 -15.32
N GLY A 194 -10.86 19.32 -14.84
CA GLY A 194 -12.08 19.18 -15.62
C GLY A 194 -13.33 19.04 -14.75
N HIS A 195 -14.44 18.72 -15.41
CA HIS A 195 -15.72 18.47 -14.75
C HIS A 195 -15.84 17.00 -14.35
N PHE A 196 -16.13 16.77 -13.07
CA PHE A 196 -16.50 15.46 -12.52
C PHE A 196 -17.87 15.58 -11.86
N ASP A 197 -18.81 14.72 -12.26
CA ASP A 197 -20.14 14.64 -11.68
C ASP A 197 -20.13 14.07 -10.25
N THR A 198 -19.12 13.25 -9.93
CA THR A 198 -18.97 12.65 -8.62
C THR A 198 -17.50 12.47 -8.27
N LEU A 199 -17.12 12.93 -7.08
CA LEU A 199 -15.81 12.69 -6.48
C LEU A 199 -16.00 11.80 -5.25
N ILE A 200 -15.26 10.70 -5.19
CA ILE A 200 -15.13 9.82 -4.04
C ILE A 200 -13.69 9.95 -3.57
N THR A 201 -13.50 10.61 -2.43
CA THR A 201 -12.18 10.94 -1.91
C THR A 201 -11.92 10.27 -0.58
N GLU A 202 -10.67 9.91 -0.33
CA GLU A 202 -10.24 9.57 1.02
C GLU A 202 -10.38 10.77 1.96
N THR A 203 -10.47 10.49 3.26
CA THR A 203 -10.57 11.49 4.32
C THR A 203 -9.69 11.12 5.52
N THR A 204 -8.56 10.45 5.28
CA THR A 204 -7.66 9.96 6.35
C THR A 204 -7.23 11.06 7.31
N ARG A 205 -7.09 12.29 6.81
CA ARG A 205 -6.76 13.49 7.59
C ARG A 205 -7.86 14.55 7.56
N GLY A 206 -9.11 14.15 7.28
CA GLY A 206 -10.23 15.09 7.06
C GLY A 206 -10.61 15.93 8.28
N ASP A 207 -10.32 15.45 9.49
CA ASP A 207 -10.58 16.14 10.77
C ASP A 207 -9.30 16.71 11.40
N THR A 208 -8.16 16.63 10.70
CA THR A 208 -6.94 17.27 11.16
C THR A 208 -6.96 18.72 10.73
N GLU A 209 -7.29 19.65 11.64
CA GLU A 209 -6.93 21.06 11.47
C GLU A 209 -5.48 21.08 11.04
N SER A 210 -5.15 21.82 9.97
CA SER A 210 -3.79 21.82 9.41
C SER A 210 -2.81 22.06 10.56
N LEU A 211 -2.18 20.99 11.05
CA LEU A 211 -1.01 21.06 11.92
C LEU A 211 -0.13 22.11 11.28
N ASP A 212 0.38 23.12 12.01
CA ASP A 212 1.36 24.07 11.49
C ASP A 212 2.30 23.33 10.54
N ILE A 213 2.03 23.36 9.23
CA ILE A 213 2.63 22.42 8.29
C ILE A 213 4.00 23.01 8.06
N ARG A 214 4.93 22.67 8.95
CA ARG A 214 6.35 22.85 8.69
C ARG A 214 6.59 22.15 7.36
N ASN A 215 7.27 22.87 6.47
CA ASN A 215 7.60 22.36 5.15
C ASN A 215 8.16 20.94 5.30
N ARG A 216 7.81 20.02 4.40
CA ARG A 216 8.32 18.63 4.42
C ARG A 216 9.83 18.54 4.67
N GLY A 217 10.61 19.46 4.09
CA GLY A 217 12.05 19.58 4.30
C GLY A 217 12.44 19.84 5.77
N ASP A 218 11.69 20.69 6.47
CA ASP A 218 11.92 20.98 7.89
C ASP A 218 11.63 19.75 8.77
N GLU A 219 10.59 18.98 8.46
CA GLU A 219 10.28 17.75 9.18
C GLU A 219 11.32 16.66 8.93
N LEU A 220 11.84 16.53 7.71
CA LEU A 220 12.96 15.64 7.41
C LEU A 220 14.23 16.07 8.14
N ASN A 221 14.51 17.37 8.20
CA ASN A 221 15.65 17.91 8.95
C ASN A 221 15.49 17.64 10.46
N ARG A 222 14.29 17.89 11.01
CA ARG A 222 13.95 17.59 12.41
C ARG A 222 14.15 16.11 12.74
N LEU A 223 13.76 15.22 11.82
CA LEU A 223 13.99 13.78 11.96
C LEU A 223 15.49 13.45 12.03
N VAL A 224 16.29 13.98 11.10
CA VAL A 224 17.75 13.72 11.09
C VAL A 224 18.42 14.28 12.36
N ILE A 225 18.02 15.47 12.82
CA ILE A 225 18.50 16.05 14.09
C ILE A 225 18.15 15.12 15.25
N SER A 226 16.90 14.65 15.33
CA SER A 226 16.47 13.74 16.40
C SER A 226 17.26 12.42 16.38
N ILE A 227 17.57 11.87 15.21
CA ILE A 227 18.41 10.67 15.08
C ILE A 227 19.82 10.96 15.60
N ASN A 228 20.44 12.05 15.14
CA ASN A 228 21.80 12.41 15.54
C ASN A 228 21.91 12.62 17.05
N ASP A 229 20.99 13.38 17.65
CA ASP A 229 20.97 13.66 19.08
C ASP A 229 20.88 12.37 19.91
N THR A 230 19.99 11.44 19.52
CA THR A 230 19.83 10.15 20.20
C THR A 230 21.11 9.33 20.14
N ILE A 231 21.71 9.20 18.94
CA ILE A 231 22.93 8.40 18.76
C ILE A 231 24.12 9.02 19.49
N GLN A 232 24.29 10.34 19.42
CA GLN A 232 25.40 11.05 20.07
C GLN A 232 25.32 11.02 21.60
N ARG A 233 24.12 10.90 22.18
CA ARG A 233 23.93 10.67 23.62
C ARG A 233 24.18 9.22 24.06
N GLY A 234 24.58 8.35 23.13
CA GLY A 234 24.83 6.94 23.39
C GLY A 234 23.57 6.08 23.45
N GLY A 235 22.48 6.51 22.82
CA GLY A 235 21.25 5.72 22.66
C GLY A 235 21.12 5.06 21.28
N SER A 236 20.06 4.27 21.11
CA SER A 236 19.62 3.74 19.82
C SER A 236 18.35 4.45 19.34
N PHE A 237 18.18 4.58 18.03
CA PHE A 237 16.97 5.17 17.44
C PHE A 237 16.14 4.09 16.75
N LEU A 238 14.97 3.76 17.30
CA LEU A 238 14.01 2.84 16.69
C LEU A 238 13.01 3.61 15.84
N MET A 239 12.84 3.19 14.59
CA MET A 239 11.87 3.72 13.65
C MET A 239 10.96 2.59 13.13
N PRO A 240 9.79 2.39 13.76
CA PRO A 240 8.75 1.52 13.23
C PRO A 240 8.22 2.09 11.92
N ILE A 241 8.21 1.29 10.85
CA ILE A 241 7.89 1.80 9.52
C ILE A 241 7.09 0.81 8.68
N PHE A 242 6.13 1.31 7.89
CA PHE A 242 5.42 0.50 6.92
C PHE A 242 6.35 0.02 5.81
N ALA A 243 6.20 -1.25 5.45
CA ALA A 243 7.07 -1.95 4.52
C ALA A 243 7.00 -1.40 3.09
N LEU A 244 5.80 -1.02 2.63
CA LEU A 244 5.55 -0.52 1.28
C LEU A 244 5.55 1.02 1.27
N GLY A 245 6.35 1.62 0.40
CA GLY A 245 6.44 3.08 0.23
C GLY A 245 7.31 3.74 1.29
N ARG A 246 6.86 3.76 2.55
CA ARG A 246 7.49 4.56 3.60
C ARG A 246 8.93 4.12 3.91
N MET A 247 9.20 2.81 3.95
CA MET A 247 10.56 2.31 4.17
C MET A 247 11.51 2.74 3.04
N GLN A 248 11.12 2.62 1.78
CA GLN A 248 11.95 3.00 0.64
C GLN A 248 12.22 4.51 0.61
N GLU A 249 11.21 5.31 0.97
CA GLU A 249 11.36 6.76 1.13
C GLU A 249 12.40 7.09 2.22
N ILE A 250 12.28 6.51 3.40
CA ILE A 250 13.22 6.78 4.50
C ILE A 250 14.63 6.29 4.19
N LEU A 251 14.80 5.13 3.55
CA LEU A 251 16.12 4.69 3.09
C LEU A 251 16.75 5.72 2.15
N THR A 252 15.98 6.30 1.24
CA THR A 252 16.45 7.36 0.34
C THR A 252 16.81 8.64 1.09
N VAL A 253 15.98 9.06 2.05
CA VAL A 253 16.29 10.23 2.90
C VAL A 253 17.55 10.02 3.74
N MET A 254 17.74 8.84 4.34
CA MET A 254 18.94 8.52 5.13
C MET A 254 20.19 8.47 4.25
N HIS A 255 20.04 8.00 3.01
CA HIS A 255 21.12 7.97 2.03
C HIS A 255 21.58 9.39 1.66
N ASP A 256 20.63 10.27 1.33
CA ASP A 256 20.93 11.69 1.10
C ASP A 256 21.60 12.31 2.32
N ALA A 257 21.03 12.12 3.51
CA ALA A 257 21.56 12.67 4.75
C ALA A 257 23.00 12.20 5.02
N ARG A 258 23.32 10.91 4.79
CA ARG A 258 24.68 10.39 4.92
C ARG A 258 25.62 10.93 3.85
N LYS A 259 25.17 10.96 2.59
CA LYS A 259 25.95 11.46 1.44
C LYS A 259 26.35 12.93 1.63
N PHE A 260 25.48 13.74 2.22
CA PHE A 260 25.74 15.17 2.49
C PHE A 260 26.32 15.43 3.89
N GLY A 261 26.76 14.40 4.62
CA GLY A 261 27.40 14.54 5.93
C GLY A 261 26.47 15.10 7.03
N LYS A 262 25.15 14.95 6.86
CA LYS A 262 24.12 15.39 7.82
C LYS A 262 23.73 14.31 8.81
N LEU A 263 23.84 13.03 8.45
CA LEU A 263 23.62 11.91 9.35
C LEU A 263 24.94 11.53 10.03
N VAL A 264 24.95 11.41 11.36
CA VAL A 264 26.10 10.93 12.13
C VAL A 264 26.51 9.52 11.67
N ASP A 265 27.81 9.21 11.71
CA ASP A 265 28.28 7.87 11.36
C ASP A 265 27.78 6.86 12.41
N CYS A 266 26.91 5.96 11.97
CA CYS A 266 26.31 4.94 12.82
C CYS A 266 25.91 3.71 11.98
N PRO A 267 25.90 2.52 12.60
CA PRO A 267 25.29 1.35 11.96
C PRO A 267 23.81 1.60 11.69
N ILE A 268 23.33 1.16 10.53
CA ILE A 268 21.90 1.13 10.23
C ILE A 268 21.49 -0.34 10.11
N TYR A 269 20.42 -0.69 10.82
CA TYR A 269 19.77 -1.98 10.74
C TYR A 269 18.41 -1.82 10.09
N ALA A 270 18.07 -2.72 9.17
CA ALA A 270 16.73 -2.78 8.60
C ALA A 270 16.27 -4.21 8.37
N SER A 271 14.96 -4.45 8.51
CA SER A 271 14.37 -5.76 8.26
C SER A 271 12.89 -5.68 7.90
N GLY A 272 12.33 -6.84 7.57
CA GLY A 272 10.94 -7.00 7.21
C GLY A 272 10.72 -6.88 5.71
N LEU A 273 9.46 -6.98 5.32
CA LEU A 273 9.04 -7.02 3.92
C LEU A 273 9.58 -5.84 3.08
N GLY A 274 9.78 -4.67 3.69
CA GLY A 274 10.24 -3.49 2.94
C GLY A 274 11.65 -3.63 2.34
N MET A 275 12.52 -4.46 2.95
CA MET A 275 13.82 -4.77 2.36
C MET A 275 13.69 -5.63 1.10
N ASP A 276 12.72 -6.55 1.07
CA ASP A 276 12.43 -7.35 -0.12
C ASP A 276 11.77 -6.50 -1.21
N LEU A 277 10.90 -5.57 -0.82
CA LEU A 277 10.22 -4.66 -1.75
C LEU A 277 11.16 -3.66 -2.42
N ALA A 278 12.36 -3.44 -1.89
CA ALA A 278 13.37 -2.59 -2.53
C ALA A 278 13.75 -3.11 -3.93
N ASP A 279 13.76 -4.43 -4.13
CA ASP A 279 14.05 -5.04 -5.44
C ASP A 279 12.93 -4.75 -6.45
N TYR A 280 11.69 -4.79 -5.99
CA TYR A 280 10.53 -4.43 -6.79
C TYR A 280 10.52 -2.94 -7.13
N PHE A 281 10.90 -2.06 -6.19
CA PHE A 281 11.01 -0.62 -6.44
C PHE A 281 12.09 -0.33 -7.49
N ASP A 282 13.25 -0.98 -7.40
CA ASP A 282 14.30 -0.86 -8.42
C ASP A 282 13.83 -1.33 -9.80
N GLU A 283 13.08 -2.44 -9.87
CA GLU A 283 12.51 -2.93 -11.10
C GLU A 283 11.42 -2.00 -11.67
N ILE A 284 10.52 -1.49 -10.83
CA ILE A 284 9.47 -0.54 -11.21
C ILE A 284 10.09 0.76 -11.73
N SER A 285 11.11 1.28 -11.03
CA SER A 285 11.90 2.46 -11.43
C SER A 285 12.45 2.29 -12.85
N ARG A 286 13.07 1.12 -13.14
CA ARG A 286 13.61 0.81 -14.47
C ARG A 286 12.55 0.60 -15.55
N LYS A 287 11.43 -0.05 -15.23
CA LYS A 287 10.39 -0.41 -16.22
C LYS A 287 9.41 0.71 -16.53
N THR A 288 9.10 1.54 -15.53
CA THR A 288 8.00 2.53 -15.62
C THR A 288 8.51 3.96 -15.62
N HIS A 289 9.72 4.21 -15.12
CA HIS A 289 10.28 5.55 -14.89
C HIS A 289 9.41 6.47 -14.02
N HIS A 290 8.40 5.92 -13.34
CA HIS A 290 7.46 6.68 -12.54
C HIS A 290 7.98 6.98 -11.13
N ILE A 291 8.84 6.10 -10.60
CA ILE A 291 9.41 6.24 -9.26
C ILE A 291 10.92 6.40 -9.34
N GLN A 292 11.50 7.03 -8.32
CA GLN A 292 12.93 7.28 -8.19
C GLN A 292 13.50 6.46 -7.05
N PHE A 293 13.87 5.21 -7.33
CA PHE A 293 14.53 4.35 -6.37
C PHE A 293 15.59 3.49 -7.06
N ASN A 294 16.70 3.27 -6.36
CA ASN A 294 17.80 2.42 -6.81
C ASN A 294 18.23 1.52 -5.65
N ARG A 295 18.28 0.20 -5.87
CA ARG A 295 18.70 -0.77 -4.85
C ARG A 295 20.12 -0.51 -4.33
N GLY A 296 20.98 0.13 -5.12
CA GLY A 296 22.34 0.56 -4.74
C GLY A 296 22.38 1.36 -3.44
N ILE A 297 21.33 2.12 -3.13
CA ILE A 297 21.18 2.86 -1.86
C ILE A 297 21.37 1.95 -0.64
N ILE A 298 20.86 0.72 -0.68
CA ILE A 298 20.98 -0.24 0.44
C ILE A 298 22.46 -0.59 0.69
N LYS A 299 23.25 -0.76 -0.38
CA LYS A 299 24.68 -1.07 -0.29
C LYS A 299 25.48 0.13 0.20
N GLU A 300 25.18 1.32 -0.32
CA GLU A 300 25.86 2.56 0.05
C GLU A 300 25.58 2.95 1.50
N LEU A 301 24.36 2.69 1.99
CA LEU A 301 24.00 2.83 3.40
C LEU A 301 24.61 1.77 4.31
N ARG A 302 25.23 0.71 3.77
CA ARG A 302 25.78 -0.42 4.55
C ARG A 302 24.73 -0.99 5.52
N ILE A 303 23.50 -1.18 5.04
CA ILE A 303 22.38 -1.71 5.84
C ILE A 303 22.74 -3.11 6.36
N ASN A 304 22.59 -3.31 7.66
CA ASN A 304 22.80 -4.59 8.32
C ASN A 304 21.45 -5.30 8.55
N PRO A 305 21.39 -6.64 8.42
CA PRO A 305 20.24 -7.39 8.90
C PRO A 305 20.17 -7.29 10.43
N LEU A 306 18.97 -7.41 10.98
CA LEU A 306 18.82 -7.46 12.44
C LEU A 306 19.60 -8.64 13.05
N PRO A 307 20.07 -8.49 14.30
CA PRO A 307 20.63 -9.60 15.07
C PRO A 307 19.66 -10.79 15.13
N ARG A 308 20.20 -12.02 15.07
CA ARG A 308 19.40 -13.26 15.10
C ARG A 308 18.60 -13.47 16.39
N LYS A 309 18.99 -12.80 17.47
CA LYS A 309 18.30 -12.83 18.77
C LYS A 309 18.05 -11.39 19.19
N LEU A 310 16.86 -10.91 18.90
CA LEU A 310 16.28 -9.76 19.59
C LEU A 310 15.23 -10.32 20.53
N LYS A 311 15.33 -9.96 21.81
CA LYS A 311 14.33 -10.31 22.82
C LYS A 311 13.62 -9.02 23.20
N GLY A 312 12.29 -9.03 23.16
CA GLY A 312 11.50 -7.89 23.63
C GLY A 312 11.86 -7.56 25.07
N GLY A 313 12.06 -6.28 25.37
CA GLY A 313 12.45 -5.77 26.68
C GLY A 313 13.96 -5.71 26.95
N ASP A 314 14.80 -6.28 26.09
CA ASP A 314 16.27 -6.14 26.19
C ASP A 314 16.77 -4.99 25.29
N ASP A 315 17.70 -4.19 25.81
CA ASP A 315 18.37 -3.17 24.99
C ASP A 315 19.21 -3.81 23.88
N PRO A 316 19.24 -3.21 22.66
CA PRO A 316 20.09 -3.71 21.60
C PRO A 316 21.58 -3.62 21.97
N GLU A 317 22.36 -4.64 21.61
CA GLU A 317 23.80 -4.73 21.91
C GLU A 317 24.64 -3.59 21.30
N ARG A 318 24.12 -2.87 20.31
CA ARG A 318 24.80 -1.77 19.63
C ARG A 318 23.91 -0.55 19.48
N ASN A 319 24.46 0.61 19.80
CA ASN A 319 23.85 1.88 19.48
C ASN A 319 23.79 2.09 17.97
N ALA A 320 22.57 2.16 17.44
CA ALA A 320 22.36 2.19 16.00
C ALA A 320 20.99 2.78 15.63
N LEU A 321 20.81 3.04 14.33
CA LEU A 321 19.51 3.36 13.74
C LEU A 321 18.83 2.06 13.29
N TYR A 322 17.63 1.79 13.81
CA TYR A 322 16.82 0.61 13.52
C TYR A 322 15.59 1.02 12.71
N ILE A 323 15.56 0.68 11.41
CA ILE A 323 14.44 0.96 10.49
C ILE A 323 13.70 -0.34 10.22
N VAL A 324 12.63 -0.61 10.96
CA VAL A 324 12.03 -1.95 11.03
C VAL A 324 10.52 -1.91 10.89
N SER A 325 9.98 -2.88 10.17
CA SER A 325 8.54 -3.13 10.16
C SER A 325 8.09 -3.87 11.42
N SER A 326 6.87 -3.70 11.93
CA SER A 326 5.72 -3.01 11.32
C SER A 326 5.55 -1.55 11.76
N GLY A 327 4.96 -0.71 10.91
CA GLY A 327 4.75 0.72 11.20
C GLY A 327 3.85 1.03 12.40
N MET A 328 3.06 0.06 12.87
CA MET A 328 2.15 0.21 14.02
C MET A 328 2.59 -0.62 15.23
N MET A 329 3.83 -1.14 15.23
CA MET A 329 4.36 -1.97 16.33
C MET A 329 3.42 -3.11 16.74
N VAL A 330 2.89 -3.84 15.74
CA VAL A 330 2.10 -5.05 16.01
C VAL A 330 2.97 -6.07 16.74
N GLU A 331 2.41 -6.72 17.76
CA GLU A 331 3.10 -7.78 18.51
C GLU A 331 3.70 -8.85 17.59
N ASN A 332 4.82 -9.45 18.00
CA ASN A 332 5.55 -10.46 17.23
C ASN A 332 6.02 -9.97 15.83
N THR A 333 6.23 -8.66 15.68
CA THR A 333 6.92 -8.05 14.53
C THR A 333 8.26 -7.45 14.95
N PRO A 334 9.25 -7.33 14.03
CA PRO A 334 10.59 -6.86 14.37
C PRO A 334 10.69 -5.47 15.04
N SER A 335 9.64 -4.66 14.98
CA SER A 335 9.57 -3.32 15.59
C SER A 335 8.97 -3.30 17.00
N TYR A 336 8.40 -4.42 17.48
CA TYR A 336 7.79 -4.55 18.81
C TYR A 336 8.80 -5.15 19.78
#